data_AF-A0A2M7SCD5-F1
#
_entry.id   AF-A0A2M7SCD5-F1
#
_cell.length_a   1.000
_cell.length_b   1.000
_cell.length_c   1.000
_cell.angle_alpha   90.00
_cell.angle_beta   90.00
_cell.angle_gamma   90.00
#
_symmetry.space_group_name_H-M   'P 1'
#
loop_
_entity.id
_entity.type
_entity.pdbx_description
1 polymer ?
#
loop_
_entity_poly.entity_id
_entity_poly.type
_entity_poly.pdbx_seq_one_letter_code
_entity_poly.pdbx_strand_id
1 'polypeptide(L)'
;MIGIALLILISSLGSYVQGSRRAGVEQNSMLQSERLAREIRQAKKITRITETGTYPLYLKIKFLALNDKEVSYLYDAESKNLARKETGVPDRMIARIFQTHDDVAFAGFDRDGNTTTVPADVKSIRISLKVTDDKNENTSAVRTMISLRN
;
A
#
# COMPACT_ATOMS: atom_id res chain seq x y z
N MET A 1 -33.70 52.06 -13.23
CA MET A 1 -33.97 50.82 -12.47
C MET A 1 -34.09 49.67 -13.46
N ILE A 2 -33.80 48.44 -12.99
CA ILE A 2 -33.64 47.18 -13.73
C ILE A 2 -32.25 47.13 -14.39
N GLY A 3 -31.24 46.43 -13.85
CA GLY A 3 -31.23 45.01 -13.48
C GLY A 3 -30.73 44.24 -14.69
N ILE A 4 -29.58 43.58 -14.67
CA ILE A 4 -29.44 42.22 -14.13
C ILE A 4 -27.93 41.93 -14.00
N ALA A 5 -27.55 41.40 -12.83
CA ALA A 5 -26.23 40.88 -12.57
C ALA A 5 -25.93 39.70 -13.51
N LEU A 6 -24.84 39.79 -14.26
CA LEU A 6 -24.23 38.64 -14.94
C LEU A 6 -23.45 37.84 -13.89
N LEU A 7 -24.12 36.88 -13.27
CA LEU A 7 -23.52 35.93 -12.31
C LEU A 7 -23.65 34.53 -12.91
N ILE A 8 -22.71 34.16 -13.78
CA ILE A 8 -22.65 32.83 -14.39
C ILE A 8 -21.24 32.26 -14.27
N LEU A 9 -21.18 31.14 -13.54
CA LEU A 9 -20.18 30.09 -13.47
C LEU A 9 -18.78 30.40 -12.91
N ILE A 10 -18.62 30.23 -11.59
CA ILE A 10 -17.35 29.79 -10.97
C ILE A 10 -17.50 28.40 -10.30
N SER A 11 -18.67 27.75 -10.41
CA SER A 11 -18.95 26.50 -9.70
C SER A 11 -18.49 25.20 -10.38
N SER A 12 -17.91 25.24 -11.59
CA SER A 12 -17.46 24.02 -12.30
C SER A 12 -15.95 23.72 -12.18
N LEU A 13 -15.12 24.68 -11.77
CA LEU A 13 -13.68 24.49 -11.61
C LEU A 13 -13.34 23.62 -10.39
N GLY A 14 -14.11 23.72 -9.30
CA GLY A 14 -13.89 22.92 -8.08
C GLY A 14 -14.14 21.42 -8.30
N SER A 15 -15.22 21.07 -8.98
CA SER A 15 -15.62 19.67 -9.19
C SER A 15 -14.65 18.89 -10.11
N TYR A 16 -14.07 19.57 -11.11
CA TYR A 16 -13.11 18.96 -12.03
C TYR A 16 -11.73 18.70 -11.37
N VAL A 17 -11.29 19.63 -10.50
CA VAL A 17 -10.05 19.48 -9.73
C VAL A 17 -10.19 18.40 -8.66
N GLN A 18 -11.37 18.25 -8.04
CA GLN A 18 -11.62 17.20 -7.05
C GLN A 18 -11.69 15.80 -7.69
N GLY A 19 -12.37 15.66 -8.85
CA GLY A 19 -12.46 14.40 -9.58
C GLY A 19 -11.10 13.90 -10.10
N SER A 20 -10.26 14.81 -10.61
CA SER A 20 -8.91 14.47 -11.10
C SER A 20 -7.95 14.08 -9.97
N ARG A 21 -8.02 14.73 -8.80
CA ARG A 21 -7.22 14.36 -7.61
C ARG A 21 -7.58 12.98 -7.07
N ARG A 22 -8.88 12.68 -6.97
CA ARG A 22 -9.36 11.36 -6.55
C ARG A 22 -8.88 10.25 -7.48
N ALA A 23 -9.03 10.45 -8.80
CA ALA A 23 -8.54 9.51 -9.80
C ALA A 23 -7.02 9.30 -9.70
N GLY A 24 -6.25 10.36 -9.42
CA GLY A 24 -4.81 10.27 -9.20
C GLY A 24 -4.42 9.44 -7.96
N VAL A 25 -5.15 9.60 -6.84
CA VAL A 25 -4.93 8.80 -5.61
C VAL A 25 -5.26 7.32 -5.84
N GLU A 26 -6.39 7.04 -6.47
CA GLU A 26 -6.81 5.68 -6.82
C GLU A 26 -5.77 5.01 -7.75
N GLN A 27 -5.37 5.68 -8.83
CA GLN A 27 -4.38 5.14 -9.78
C GLN A 27 -3.01 4.90 -9.12
N ASN A 28 -2.55 5.83 -8.27
CA ASN A 28 -1.29 5.66 -7.55
C ASN A 28 -1.37 4.49 -6.56
N SER A 29 -2.46 4.37 -5.80
CA SER A 29 -2.67 3.25 -4.86
C SER A 29 -2.68 1.89 -5.56
N MET A 30 -3.30 1.80 -6.75
CA MET A 30 -3.28 0.59 -7.58
C MET A 30 -1.86 0.27 -8.07
N LEU A 31 -1.13 1.26 -8.60
CA LEU A 31 0.25 1.06 -9.07
C LEU A 31 1.19 0.58 -7.95
N GLN A 32 1.05 1.13 -6.74
CA GLN A 32 1.82 0.69 -5.58
C GLN A 32 1.45 -0.73 -5.16
N SER A 33 0.14 -1.02 -5.07
CA SER A 33 -0.35 -2.37 -4.75
C SER A 33 0.16 -3.42 -5.75
N GLU A 34 0.12 -3.11 -7.05
CA GLU A 34 0.59 -4.00 -8.11
C GLU A 34 2.10 -4.22 -8.06
N ARG A 35 2.90 -3.19 -7.74
CA ARG A 35 4.35 -3.34 -7.55
C ARG A 35 4.68 -4.27 -6.39
N LEU A 36 4.03 -4.06 -5.23
CA LEU A 36 4.17 -4.93 -4.06
C LEU A 36 3.74 -6.36 -4.39
N ALA A 37 2.58 -6.50 -5.04
CA ALA A 37 2.01 -7.79 -5.39
C ALA A 37 2.89 -8.58 -6.36
N ARG A 38 3.47 -7.91 -7.36
CA ARG A 38 4.39 -8.53 -8.31
C ARG A 38 5.61 -9.10 -7.61
N GLU A 39 6.19 -8.35 -6.68
CA GLU A 39 7.38 -8.81 -5.97
C GLU A 39 7.08 -9.97 -5.02
N ILE A 40 5.99 -9.87 -4.24
CA ILE A 40 5.57 -10.94 -3.33
C ILE A 40 5.20 -12.22 -4.10
N ARG A 41 4.58 -12.09 -5.29
CA ARG A 41 4.30 -13.24 -6.17
C ARG A 41 5.57 -13.91 -6.69
N GLN A 42 6.68 -13.18 -6.75
CA GLN A 42 8.00 -13.71 -7.09
C GLN A 42 8.78 -14.17 -5.86
N ALA A 43 8.22 -14.09 -4.64
CA ALA A 43 8.88 -14.61 -3.47
C ALA A 43 9.06 -16.13 -3.58
N LYS A 44 10.26 -16.61 -3.23
CA LYS A 44 10.57 -18.03 -3.10
C LYS A 44 9.86 -18.62 -1.88
N LYS A 45 9.81 -17.87 -0.77
CA LYS A 45 9.03 -18.21 0.43
C LYS A 45 8.82 -17.00 1.32
N ILE A 46 7.73 -17.00 2.06
CA ILE A 46 7.50 -16.06 3.16
C ILE A 46 8.31 -16.51 4.36
N THR A 47 8.99 -15.58 5.01
CA THR A 47 9.78 -15.85 6.23
C THR A 47 9.16 -15.19 7.45
N ARG A 48 8.35 -14.14 7.27
CA ARG A 48 7.53 -13.55 8.31
C ARG A 48 6.35 -12.79 7.71
N ILE A 49 5.16 -12.94 8.28
CA ILE A 49 3.96 -12.17 7.90
C ILE A 49 3.24 -11.55 9.10
N THR A 50 3.67 -11.84 10.32
CA THR A 50 3.19 -11.17 11.52
C THR A 50 3.85 -9.80 11.64
N GLU A 51 3.04 -8.79 11.91
CA GLU A 51 3.54 -7.48 12.27
C GLU A 51 4.38 -7.58 13.54
N THR A 52 5.60 -7.06 13.48
CA THR A 52 6.54 -7.05 14.62
C THR A 52 7.30 -5.74 14.60
N GLY A 53 7.73 -5.26 15.77
CA GLY A 53 8.46 -4.00 15.87
C GLY A 53 7.99 -3.18 17.04
N THR A 54 8.58 -1.99 17.17
CA THR A 54 8.27 -1.03 18.22
C THR A 54 8.10 0.31 17.55
N TYR A 55 7.17 1.12 18.05
CA TYR A 55 6.98 2.48 17.57
C TYR A 55 8.34 3.21 17.42
N PRO A 56 8.58 3.90 16.28
CA PRO A 56 7.66 4.11 15.16
C PRO A 56 7.76 3.08 14.03
N LEU A 57 8.66 2.09 14.11
CA LEU A 57 9.00 1.18 13.01
C LEU A 57 8.41 -0.22 13.19
N TYR A 58 7.56 -0.62 12.24
CA TYR A 58 6.87 -1.91 12.23
C TYR A 58 7.26 -2.72 10.98
N LEU A 59 7.86 -3.88 11.17
CA LEU A 59 8.03 -4.88 10.12
C LEU A 59 6.68 -5.50 9.79
N LYS A 60 6.22 -5.30 8.56
CA LYS A 60 4.91 -5.77 8.08
C LYS A 60 4.99 -7.16 7.43
N ILE A 61 6.00 -7.39 6.59
CA ILE A 61 6.23 -8.68 5.94
C ILE A 61 7.71 -8.84 5.57
N LYS A 62 8.18 -10.09 5.53
CA LYS A 62 9.52 -10.48 5.12
C LYS A 62 9.47 -11.77 4.30
N PHE A 63 10.28 -11.84 3.25
CA PHE A 63 10.33 -13.00 2.37
C PHE A 63 11.71 -13.15 1.72
N LEU A 64 11.98 -14.36 1.25
CA LEU A 64 13.15 -14.68 0.46
C LEU A 64 12.80 -14.52 -1.02
N ALA A 65 13.54 -13.67 -1.74
CA ALA A 65 13.40 -13.50 -3.19
C ALA A 65 14.10 -14.64 -3.95
N LEU A 66 13.87 -14.74 -5.27
CA LEU A 66 14.47 -15.80 -6.12
C LEU A 66 16.00 -15.77 -6.17
N ASN A 67 16.60 -14.60 -5.96
CA ASN A 67 18.05 -14.41 -5.90
C ASN A 67 18.64 -14.69 -4.50
N ASP A 68 17.90 -15.39 -3.64
CA ASP A 68 18.25 -15.72 -2.26
C ASP A 68 18.57 -14.51 -1.37
N LYS A 69 18.12 -13.31 -1.77
CA LYS A 69 18.15 -12.12 -0.91
C LYS A 69 16.88 -12.04 -0.08
N GLU A 70 17.04 -11.65 1.17
CA GLU A 70 15.91 -11.36 2.03
C GLU A 70 15.40 -9.94 1.74
N VAL A 71 14.10 -9.84 1.52
CA VAL A 71 13.37 -8.59 1.30
C VAL A 71 12.40 -8.40 2.46
N SER A 72 12.35 -7.19 2.98
CA SER A 72 11.47 -6.80 4.07
C SER A 72 10.76 -5.49 3.77
N TYR A 73 9.52 -5.40 4.21
CA TYR A 73 8.72 -4.18 4.14
C TYR A 73 8.49 -3.64 5.55
N LEU A 74 9.00 -2.43 5.78
CA LEU A 74 9.00 -1.74 7.06
C LEU A 74 8.10 -0.52 6.96
N TYR A 75 7.13 -0.42 7.85
CA TYR A 75 6.25 0.73 7.98
C TYR A 75 6.73 1.64 9.10
N ASP A 76 6.98 2.90 8.78
CA ASP A 76 7.27 3.97 9.73
C ASP A 76 5.99 4.75 10.00
N ALA A 77 5.48 4.68 11.23
CA ALA A 77 4.25 5.33 11.65
C ALA A 77 4.40 6.85 11.86
N GLU A 78 5.61 7.37 12.10
CA GLU A 78 5.86 8.81 12.22
C GLU A 78 5.87 9.46 10.86
N SER A 79 6.68 8.93 9.95
CA SER A 79 6.81 9.47 8.60
C SER A 79 5.71 8.95 7.65
N LYS A 80 4.90 7.99 8.11
CA LYS A 80 3.80 7.35 7.36
C LYS A 80 4.28 6.73 6.04
N ASN A 81 5.44 6.07 6.07
CA ASN A 81 6.10 5.53 4.89
C ASN A 81 6.27 4.01 4.96
N LEU A 82 6.18 3.35 3.82
CA LEU A 82 6.53 1.93 3.66
C LEU A 82 7.86 1.80 2.91
N ALA A 83 8.92 1.53 3.66
CA ALA A 83 10.23 1.27 3.12
C ALA A 83 10.39 -0.19 2.71
N ARG A 84 11.17 -0.45 1.66
CA ARG A 84 11.64 -1.79 1.33
C ARG A 84 13.12 -1.89 1.62
N LYS A 85 13.49 -2.94 2.34
CA LYS A 85 14.86 -3.24 2.68
C LYS A 85 15.25 -4.60 2.13
N GLU A 86 16.41 -4.66 1.48
CA GLU A 86 16.97 -5.87 0.89
C GLU A 86 18.35 -6.11 1.49
N THR A 87 18.66 -7.34 1.89
CA THR A 87 19.95 -7.67 2.49
C THR A 87 21.11 -7.31 1.56
N GLY A 88 22.11 -6.61 2.10
CA GLY A 88 23.30 -6.19 1.37
C GLY A 88 23.08 -5.01 0.41
N VAL A 89 21.90 -4.38 0.44
CA VAL A 89 21.60 -3.17 -0.32
C VAL A 89 21.20 -2.07 0.66
N PRO A 90 21.69 -0.82 0.49
CA PRO A 90 21.19 0.31 1.27
C PRO A 90 19.67 0.42 1.17
N ASP A 91 19.04 0.88 2.25
CA ASP A 91 17.59 0.99 2.33
C ASP A 91 17.05 1.82 1.16
N ARG A 92 16.18 1.21 0.34
CA ARG A 92 15.56 1.86 -0.81
C ARG A 92 14.11 2.13 -0.47
N MET A 93 13.72 3.40 -0.46
CA MET A 93 12.30 3.74 -0.41
C MET A 93 11.63 3.26 -1.70
N ILE A 94 10.81 2.21 -1.62
CA ILE A 94 10.16 1.57 -2.78
C ILE A 94 8.72 2.02 -2.97
N ALA A 95 8.09 2.46 -1.89
CA ALA A 95 6.93 3.33 -1.95
C ALA A 95 7.17 4.52 -1.01
N ARG A 96 7.15 5.74 -1.54
CA ARG A 96 6.65 6.84 -0.73
C ARG A 96 5.15 6.65 -0.76
N ILE A 97 4.59 6.07 0.28
CA ILE A 97 3.14 6.12 0.43
C ILE A 97 2.88 7.60 0.67
N PHE A 98 2.38 8.29 -0.37
CA PHE A 98 2.14 9.71 -0.29
C PHE A 98 1.25 9.94 0.94
N GLN A 99 1.68 10.87 1.79
CA GLN A 99 1.02 11.46 2.97
C GLN A 99 -0.29 10.81 3.41
N THR A 100 -0.27 9.79 4.27
CA THR A 100 -1.53 9.12 4.57
C THR A 100 -1.71 8.62 5.98
N HIS A 101 -2.85 8.99 6.53
CA HIS A 101 -3.40 8.52 7.79
C HIS A 101 -3.91 7.08 7.64
N ASP A 102 -3.12 6.24 6.95
CA ASP A 102 -3.57 5.00 6.38
C ASP A 102 -2.66 3.83 6.72
N ASP A 103 -3.33 2.72 6.94
CA ASP A 103 -2.75 1.47 7.37
C ASP A 103 -2.40 0.62 6.15
N VAL A 104 -1.22 0.01 6.18
CA VAL A 104 -0.86 -1.09 5.29
C VAL A 104 -0.84 -2.35 6.11
N ALA A 105 -1.75 -3.27 5.77
CA ALA A 105 -1.87 -4.54 6.45
C ALA A 105 -1.58 -5.70 5.49
N PHE A 106 -0.86 -6.69 6.00
CA PHE A 106 -0.60 -7.95 5.32
C PHE A 106 -1.21 -9.06 6.16
N ALA A 107 -1.93 -9.96 5.51
CA ALA A 107 -2.47 -11.15 6.16
C ALA A 107 -2.12 -12.39 5.33
N GLY A 108 -1.53 -13.39 5.98
CA GLY A 108 -1.25 -14.69 5.39
C GLY A 108 -2.47 -15.60 5.48
N PHE A 109 -2.68 -16.41 4.45
CA PHE A 109 -3.75 -17.39 4.38
C PHE A 109 -3.18 -18.75 4.00
N ASP A 110 -3.66 -19.80 4.65
CA ASP A 110 -3.30 -21.17 4.35
C ASP A 110 -4.02 -21.71 3.09
N ARG A 111 -3.87 -23.01 2.82
CA ARG A 111 -4.51 -23.68 1.68
C ARG A 111 -6.04 -23.71 1.78
N ASP A 112 -6.56 -23.74 3.00
CA ASP A 112 -8.01 -23.83 3.29
C ASP A 112 -8.66 -22.44 3.36
N GLY A 113 -7.85 -21.38 3.26
CA GLY A 113 -8.31 -19.99 3.29
C GLY A 113 -8.43 -19.43 4.71
N ASN A 114 -7.91 -20.10 5.73
CA ASN A 114 -7.83 -19.57 7.08
C ASN A 114 -6.63 -18.64 7.22
N THR A 115 -6.74 -17.62 8.07
CA THR A 115 -5.61 -16.73 8.36
C THR A 115 -4.53 -17.49 9.12
N THR A 116 -3.28 -17.39 8.67
CA THR A 116 -2.13 -17.99 9.33
C THR A 116 -0.98 -17.00 9.45
N THR A 117 -0.25 -17.09 10.55
CA THR A 117 1.01 -16.39 10.78
C THR A 117 2.23 -17.30 10.64
N VAL A 118 2.01 -18.61 10.48
CA VAL A 118 3.06 -19.62 10.31
C VAL A 118 3.58 -19.53 8.88
N PRO A 119 4.82 -19.07 8.64
CA PRO A 119 5.29 -18.75 7.30
C PRO A 119 5.28 -19.92 6.31
N ALA A 120 5.49 -21.15 6.81
CA ALA A 120 5.49 -22.37 6.00
C ALA A 120 4.10 -22.70 5.41
N ASP A 121 3.04 -22.27 6.09
CA ASP A 121 1.66 -22.60 5.72
C ASP A 121 1.03 -21.53 4.81
N VAL A 122 1.66 -20.36 4.68
CA VAL A 122 1.15 -19.26 3.85
C VAL A 122 1.13 -19.67 2.38
N LYS A 123 -0.07 -19.81 1.82
CA LYS A 123 -0.32 -20.08 0.39
C LYS A 123 -0.81 -18.85 -0.36
N SER A 124 -1.43 -17.92 0.33
CA SER A 124 -1.80 -16.64 -0.25
C SER A 124 -1.64 -15.50 0.74
N ILE A 125 -1.49 -14.28 0.21
CA ILE A 125 -1.34 -13.06 0.99
C ILE A 125 -2.36 -12.04 0.53
N ARG A 126 -3.04 -11.44 1.49
CA ARG A 126 -3.84 -10.24 1.24
C ARG A 126 -3.04 -9.02 1.62
N ILE A 127 -2.91 -8.08 0.69
CA ILE A 127 -2.44 -6.72 0.96
C ILE A 127 -3.66 -5.81 1.04
N SER A 128 -3.77 -5.06 2.14
CA SER A 128 -4.74 -3.98 2.27
C SER A 128 -3.97 -2.68 2.33
N LEU A 129 -4.20 -1.80 1.36
CA LEU A 129 -3.68 -0.44 1.35
C LEU A 129 -4.85 0.52 1.42
N LYS A 130 -4.79 1.45 2.35
CA LYS A 130 -5.62 2.65 2.30
C LYS A 130 -4.70 3.81 1.90
N VAL A 131 -5.18 4.69 1.02
CA VAL A 131 -4.42 5.83 0.52
C VAL A 131 -5.34 7.03 0.40
N THR A 132 -5.05 8.07 1.15
CA THR A 132 -5.72 9.34 1.24
C THR A 132 -4.85 10.46 0.65
N ASP A 133 -5.44 11.52 0.09
CA ASP A 133 -4.67 12.67 -0.36
C ASP A 133 -4.15 13.54 0.80
N ASP A 134 -3.27 14.47 0.45
CA ASP A 134 -2.60 15.42 1.36
C ASP A 134 -3.58 16.31 2.14
N LYS A 135 -4.76 16.56 1.56
CA LYS A 135 -5.84 17.34 2.16
C LYS A 135 -6.84 16.51 2.96
N ASN A 136 -6.69 15.19 2.99
CA ASN A 136 -7.62 14.28 3.64
C ASN A 136 -9.06 14.37 3.08
N GLU A 137 -9.19 14.74 1.81
CA GLU A 137 -10.45 14.93 1.07
C GLU A 137 -10.79 13.70 0.21
N ASN A 138 -9.79 12.93 -0.21
CA ASN A 138 -9.96 11.79 -1.12
C ASN A 138 -9.27 10.54 -0.59
N THR A 139 -10.03 9.50 -0.24
CA THR A 139 -9.51 8.21 0.22
C THR A 139 -9.81 7.09 -0.79
N SER A 140 -8.79 6.33 -1.13
CA SER A 140 -8.83 5.06 -1.86
C SER A 140 -8.52 3.91 -0.90
N ALA A 141 -9.18 2.76 -1.07
CA ALA A 141 -8.85 1.53 -0.36
C ALA A 141 -8.72 0.39 -1.38
N VAL A 142 -7.53 -0.18 -1.46
CA VAL A 142 -7.19 -1.28 -2.38
C VAL A 142 -6.91 -2.53 -1.57
N ARG A 143 -7.57 -3.63 -1.97
CA ARG A 143 -7.33 -4.96 -1.41
C ARG A 143 -6.93 -5.90 -2.52
N THR A 144 -5.75 -6.49 -2.39
CA THR A 144 -5.17 -7.36 -3.42
C THR A 144 -4.84 -8.70 -2.80
N MET A 145 -5.37 -9.77 -3.38
CA MET A 145 -5.06 -11.15 -3.00
C MET A 145 -3.98 -11.70 -3.92
N ILE A 146 -2.96 -12.34 -3.35
CA ILE A 146 -1.79 -12.84 -4.06
C ILE A 146 -1.63 -14.31 -3.71
N SER A 147 -1.85 -15.18 -4.69
CA SER A 147 -1.45 -16.58 -4.57
C SER A 147 0.06 -16.70 -4.75
N LEU A 148 0.69 -17.43 -3.83
CA LEU A 148 2.10 -17.78 -3.91
C LEU A 148 2.28 -19.01 -4.81
N ARG A 149 3.47 -19.17 -5.39
CA ARG A 149 3.77 -20.27 -6.33
C ARG A 149 4.11 -21.60 -5.63
N ASN A 150 3.98 -21.65 -4.30
CA ASN A 150 4.61 -22.64 -3.42
C ASN A 150 3.67 -23.77 -3.00
#